data_AF-A0AAP5Z0K7-F1
#
_entry.id   AF-A0AAP5Z0K7-F1
#
_cell.length_a   1.000
_cell.length_b   1.000
_cell.length_c   1.000
_cell.angle_alpha   90.00
_cell.angle_beta   90.00
_cell.angle_gamma   90.00
#
_symmetry.space_group_name_H-M   'P 1'
#
loop_
_entity.id
_entity.type
_entity.pdbx_description
1 polymer ?
#
loop_
_entity_poly.entity_id
_entity_poly.type
_entity_poly.pdbx_seq_one_letter_code
_entity_poly.pdbx_strand_id
1 'polypeptide(L)'
;MSYALNSAGYKIPFMRGSTVSGGKGNWYIYKVKALVDFLRNEFGEPDQTIENPTVEKLSKYRGILVVDVESWSDASGHATLWYGSRCNDECYFPLAKKAYLWKLED
;
A
#
# COMPACT_ATOMS: atom_id res chain seq x y z
N MET A 1 -0.39 5.06 5.11
CA MET A 1 0.41 3.81 5.25
C MET A 1 1.68 3.96 6.08
N SER A 2 2.62 4.85 5.74
CA SER A 2 3.93 4.97 6.43
C SER A 2 3.87 5.08 7.96
N TYR A 3 2.86 5.78 8.50
CA TYR A 3 2.62 5.84 9.94
C TYR A 3 2.30 4.47 10.56
N ALA A 4 1.44 3.68 9.91
CA ALA A 4 1.04 2.36 10.39
C ALA A 4 2.23 1.40 10.42
N LEU A 5 3.04 1.37 9.36
CA LEU A 5 4.28 0.58 9.28
C LEU A 5 5.26 0.94 10.41
N ASN A 6 5.58 2.23 10.57
CA ASN A 6 6.49 2.68 11.62
C ASN A 6 5.97 2.39 13.05
N SER A 7 4.65 2.38 13.24
CA SER A 7 4.01 2.10 14.52
C SER A 7 3.96 0.60 14.82
N ALA A 8 3.87 -0.24 13.79
CA ALA A 8 3.89 -1.70 13.89
C ALA A 8 5.31 -2.29 14.03
N GLY A 9 6.35 -1.46 14.02
CA GLY A 9 7.75 -1.89 14.20
C GLY A 9 8.56 -1.99 12.90
N TYR A 10 7.91 -1.91 11.74
CA TYR A 10 8.55 -1.92 10.42
C TYR A 10 9.09 -0.51 10.11
N LYS A 11 10.27 -0.22 10.66
CA LYS A 11 10.87 1.12 10.59
C LYS A 11 11.29 1.46 9.16
N ILE A 12 10.66 2.50 8.63
CA ILE A 12 11.00 3.03 7.31
C ILE A 12 12.33 3.77 7.40
N PRO A 13 13.34 3.41 6.58
CA PRO A 13 14.61 4.11 6.55
C PRO A 13 14.51 5.39 5.71
N PHE A 14 15.54 6.24 5.81
CA PHE A 14 15.71 7.34 4.86
C PHE A 14 15.95 6.78 3.45
N MET A 15 15.12 7.21 2.50
CA MET A 15 15.29 6.94 1.08
C MET A 15 15.26 8.25 0.30
N ARG A 16 16.42 8.62 -0.28
CA ARG A 16 16.59 9.87 -1.01
C ARG A 16 15.50 10.03 -2.08
N GLY A 17 14.78 11.15 -2.03
CA GLY A 17 13.74 11.48 -3.00
C GLY A 17 12.49 10.58 -2.95
N SER A 18 12.30 9.84 -1.87
CA SER A 18 11.11 8.99 -1.65
C SER A 18 10.55 9.05 -0.22
N THR A 19 11.34 9.53 0.75
CA THR A 19 10.90 9.77 2.13
C THR A 19 11.11 11.20 2.59
N VAL A 20 10.24 11.68 3.47
CA VAL A 20 10.42 12.89 4.28
C VAL A 20 10.50 12.52 5.77
N SER A 21 11.15 13.36 6.57
CA SER A 21 11.17 13.18 8.03
C SER A 21 9.85 13.67 8.62
N GLY A 22 9.35 12.97 9.64
CA GLY A 22 8.26 13.46 10.48
C GLY A 22 8.73 13.79 11.89
N GLY A 23 7.78 14.19 12.74
CA GLY A 23 8.05 14.39 14.16
C GLY A 23 8.53 13.09 14.82
N LYS A 24 9.57 13.19 15.66
CA LYS A 24 10.19 12.07 16.39
C LYS A 24 11.09 11.13 15.56
N GLY A 25 11.64 11.60 14.44
CA GLY A 25 12.73 10.91 13.74
C GLY A 25 12.31 9.71 12.86
N ASN A 26 11.01 9.45 12.70
CA ASN A 26 10.52 8.47 11.73
C ASN A 26 10.55 9.06 10.31
N TRP A 27 10.74 8.19 9.31
CA TRP A 27 10.65 8.53 7.89
C TRP A 27 9.32 8.11 7.29
N TYR A 28 8.84 8.89 6.33
CA TYR A 28 7.52 8.71 5.71
C TYR A 28 7.67 8.67 4.20
N ILE A 29 7.33 7.52 3.61
CA ILE A 29 7.29 7.34 2.15
C ILE A 29 6.13 8.17 1.58
N TYR A 30 6.39 8.93 0.52
CA TYR A 30 5.38 9.72 -0.20
C TYR A 30 5.20 9.29 -1.67
N LYS A 31 5.92 8.27 -2.13
CA LYS A 31 5.78 7.69 -3.47
C LYS A 31 5.26 6.26 -3.40
N VAL A 32 4.18 5.96 -4.12
CA VAL A 32 3.55 4.63 -4.14
C VAL A 32 4.51 3.55 -4.61
N LYS A 33 5.26 3.80 -5.70
CA LYS A 33 6.28 2.87 -6.19
C LYS A 33 7.32 2.52 -5.12
N ALA A 34 7.83 3.53 -4.40
CA ALA A 34 8.79 3.31 -3.32
C ALA A 34 8.16 2.55 -2.13
N LEU A 35 6.87 2.74 -1.88
CA LEU A 35 6.14 1.96 -0.87
C LEU A 35 6.01 0.50 -1.29
N VAL A 36 5.68 0.21 -2.56
CA VAL A 36 5.63 -1.17 -3.09
C VAL A 36 7.01 -1.83 -2.95
N ASP A 37 8.08 -1.13 -3.32
CA ASP A 37 9.44 -1.65 -3.20
C ASP A 37 9.82 -1.91 -1.73
N PHE A 38 9.42 -1.02 -0.81
CA PHE A 38 9.60 -1.23 0.63
C PHE A 38 8.84 -2.48 1.12
N LEU A 39 7.57 -2.64 0.74
CA LEU A 39 6.76 -3.81 1.13
C LEU A 39 7.35 -5.11 0.58
N ARG A 40 7.88 -5.10 -0.65
CA ARG A 40 8.59 -6.26 -1.22
C ARG A 40 9.82 -6.64 -0.42
N ASN A 41 10.61 -5.66 -0.01
CA ASN A 41 11.81 -5.91 0.76
C ASN A 41 11.50 -6.41 2.18
N GLU A 42 10.45 -5.89 2.81
CA GLU A 42 10.09 -6.23 4.19
C GLU A 42 9.28 -7.53 4.29
N PHE A 43 8.38 -7.79 3.34
CA PHE A 43 7.38 -8.87 3.41
C PHE A 43 7.46 -9.87 2.26
N GLY A 44 8.36 -9.69 1.29
CA GLY A 44 8.42 -10.49 0.07
C GLY A 44 7.40 -10.05 -0.99
N GLU A 45 7.28 -10.82 -2.07
CA GLU A 45 6.31 -10.51 -3.13
C GLU A 45 4.85 -10.48 -2.61
N PRO A 46 3.96 -9.67 -3.21
CA PRO A 46 2.57 -9.63 -2.81
C PRO A 46 1.92 -11.02 -2.93
N ASP A 47 1.17 -11.43 -1.91
CA ASP A 47 0.40 -12.68 -1.93
C ASP A 47 -0.56 -12.74 -3.11
N GLN A 48 -1.13 -11.59 -3.49
CA GLN A 48 -2.06 -11.48 -4.61
C GLN A 48 -1.73 -10.27 -5.48
N THR A 49 -1.73 -10.51 -6.78
CA THR A 49 -1.67 -9.47 -7.80
C THR A 49 -2.89 -9.61 -8.70
N ILE A 50 -3.74 -8.58 -8.75
CA ILE A 50 -5.05 -8.65 -9.40
C ILE A 50 -5.18 -7.52 -10.41
N GLU A 51 -5.46 -7.87 -11.66
CA GLU A 51 -5.79 -6.92 -12.72
C GLU A 51 -7.29 -6.56 -12.66
N ASN A 52 -7.61 -5.29 -12.92
CA ASN A 52 -8.93 -4.67 -12.77
C ASN A 52 -9.60 -5.09 -11.44
N PRO A 53 -9.04 -4.67 -10.29
CA PRO A 53 -9.46 -5.12 -8.98
C PRO A 53 -10.92 -4.74 -8.71
N THR A 54 -11.64 -5.62 -8.03
CA THR A 54 -13.00 -5.36 -7.52
C THR A 54 -13.11 -5.90 -6.10
N VAL A 55 -14.15 -5.48 -5.37
CA VAL A 55 -14.45 -5.97 -4.02
C VAL A 55 -14.57 -7.49 -4.01
N GLU A 56 -15.25 -8.07 -5.00
CA GLU A 56 -15.53 -9.51 -5.09
C GLU A 56 -14.23 -10.31 -5.24
N LYS A 57 -13.31 -9.86 -6.11
CA LYS A 57 -12.01 -10.52 -6.35
C LYS A 57 -11.13 -10.54 -5.10
N LEU A 58 -11.26 -9.51 -4.26
CA LEU A 58 -10.45 -9.32 -3.04
C LEU A 58 -11.17 -9.80 -1.77
N SER A 59 -12.43 -10.22 -1.86
CA SER A 59 -13.31 -10.45 -0.70
C SER A 59 -12.81 -11.51 0.29
N LYS A 60 -12.06 -12.49 -0.20
CA LYS A 60 -11.44 -13.57 0.60
C LYS A 60 -10.12 -13.18 1.28
N TYR A 61 -9.62 -11.97 1.05
CA TYR A 61 -8.33 -11.53 1.55
C TYR A 61 -8.47 -10.34 2.49
N ARG A 62 -7.50 -10.17 3.38
CA ARG A 62 -7.37 -9.02 4.28
C ARG A 62 -5.90 -8.65 4.41
N GLY A 63 -5.58 -7.36 4.49
CA GLY A 63 -4.21 -6.92 4.73
C GLY A 63 -3.86 -5.59 4.10
N ILE A 64 -2.60 -5.42 3.72
CA ILE A 64 -2.11 -4.20 3.07
C ILE A 64 -2.47 -4.28 1.58
N LEU A 65 -3.21 -3.29 1.10
CA LEU A 65 -3.64 -3.17 -0.28
C LEU A 65 -3.00 -1.95 -0.92
N VAL A 66 -2.32 -2.14 -2.04
CA VAL A 66 -1.81 -1.06 -2.89
C VAL A 66 -2.45 -1.17 -4.26
N VAL A 67 -3.06 -0.10 -4.73
CA VAL A 67 -3.66 -0.01 -6.07
C VAL A 67 -2.84 0.93 -6.96
N ASP A 68 -2.66 0.56 -8.21
CA ASP A 68 -2.02 1.35 -9.25
C ASP A 68 -3.10 2.08 -10.07
N VAL A 69 -2.99 3.40 -10.15
CA VAL A 69 -3.98 4.28 -10.79
C VAL A 69 -3.27 5.21 -11.78
N GLU A 70 -3.41 4.92 -13.06
CA GLU A 70 -2.73 5.66 -14.14
C GLU A 70 -3.37 7.02 -14.45
N SER A 71 -4.65 7.20 -14.10
CA SER A 71 -5.41 8.43 -14.42
C SER A 71 -5.04 9.63 -13.54
N TRP A 72 -4.14 9.47 -12.58
CA TRP A 72 -3.74 10.53 -11.65
C TRP A 72 -2.48 11.25 -12.14
N SER A 73 -2.45 12.58 -12.00
CA SER A 73 -1.32 13.41 -12.43
C SER A 73 -0.30 13.68 -11.33
N ASP A 74 -0.71 13.53 -10.07
CA ASP A 74 0.05 13.82 -8.86
C ASP A 74 0.43 12.57 -8.06
N ALA A 75 -0.17 11.42 -8.37
CA ALA A 75 0.11 10.13 -7.76
C ALA A 75 0.06 9.00 -8.79
N SER A 76 0.67 7.86 -8.46
CA SER A 76 0.64 6.63 -9.28
C SER A 76 -0.32 5.59 -8.73
N GLY A 77 -1.07 5.90 -7.68
CA GLY A 77 -1.88 4.93 -6.98
C GLY A 77 -2.13 5.28 -5.53
N HIS A 78 -2.70 4.33 -4.79
CA HIS A 78 -3.08 4.50 -3.38
C HIS A 78 -2.74 3.27 -2.55
N ALA A 79 -2.49 3.45 -1.26
CA ALA A 79 -2.18 2.36 -0.34
C ALA A 79 -3.01 2.47 0.95
N THR A 80 -3.72 1.40 1.27
CA THR A 80 -4.70 1.32 2.36
C THR A 80 -4.68 -0.05 3.04
N LEU A 81 -5.46 -0.19 4.11
CA LEU A 81 -5.77 -1.49 4.70
C LEU A 81 -7.09 -2.00 4.13
N TRP A 82 -7.11 -3.26 3.72
CA TRP A 82 -8.25 -3.96 3.18
C TRP A 82 -8.79 -4.97 4.20
N TYR A 83 -10.08 -4.89 4.51
CA TYR A 83 -10.73 -5.74 5.52
C TYR A 83 -11.60 -6.87 4.92
N GLY A 84 -11.48 -7.15 3.63
CA GLY A 84 -12.30 -8.16 2.92
C GLY A 84 -13.62 -7.65 2.37
N SER A 85 -14.07 -6.47 2.80
CA SER A 85 -15.29 -5.84 2.27
C SER A 85 -15.17 -4.34 2.06
N ARG A 86 -14.23 -3.69 2.75
CA ARG A 86 -13.99 -2.25 2.67
C ARG A 86 -12.52 -1.92 2.90
N CYS A 87 -12.12 -0.76 2.40
CA CYS A 87 -10.85 -0.16 2.74
C CYS A 87 -10.97 0.64 4.04
N ASN A 88 -9.84 0.93 4.67
CA ASN A 88 -9.80 1.81 5.83
C ASN A 88 -10.18 3.26 5.47
N ASP A 89 -9.82 3.68 4.25
CA ASP A 89 -10.21 4.94 3.63
C ASP A 89 -10.95 4.68 2.30
N GLU A 90 -10.29 4.81 1.16
CA GLU A 90 -10.86 4.63 -0.17
C GLU A 90 -10.12 3.52 -0.93
N CYS A 91 -10.85 2.74 -1.73
CA CYS A 91 -10.26 1.61 -2.46
C CYS A 91 -9.83 1.94 -3.90
N TYR A 92 -10.41 2.99 -4.50
CA TYR A 92 -10.17 3.40 -5.90
C TYR A 92 -10.28 2.30 -6.97
N PHE A 93 -10.95 1.18 -6.69
CA PHE A 93 -11.11 0.06 -7.62
C PHE A 93 -11.61 0.44 -9.01
N PRO A 94 -12.59 1.37 -9.19
CA PRO A 94 -13.05 1.75 -10.53
C PRO A 94 -11.98 2.42 -11.40
N LEU A 95 -10.95 3.01 -10.79
CA LEU A 95 -9.85 3.70 -11.50
C LEU A 95 -8.58 2.85 -11.57
N ALA A 96 -8.47 1.84 -10.71
CA ALA A 96 -7.29 1.03 -10.57
C ALA A 96 -7.15 0.03 -11.73
N LYS A 97 -5.95 -0.04 -12.31
CA LYS A 97 -5.60 -1.08 -13.28
C LYS A 97 -5.16 -2.36 -12.60
N LYS A 98 -4.46 -2.21 -11.48
CA LYS A 98 -3.81 -3.31 -10.79
C LYS A 98 -3.86 -3.12 -9.28
N ALA A 99 -3.98 -4.20 -8.55
CA ALA A 99 -3.85 -4.25 -7.10
C ALA A 99 -2.78 -5.26 -6.68
N TYR A 100 -2.02 -4.88 -5.67
CA TYR A 100 -1.08 -5.72 -4.95
C TYR A 100 -1.59 -5.85 -3.51
N LEU A 101 -1.67 -7.07 -3.01
CA LEU A 101 -2.12 -7.33 -1.65
C LEU A 101 -1.12 -8.24 -0.92
N TRP A 102 -0.71 -7.78 0.27
CA TRP A 102 -0.01 -8.58 1.27
C TRP A 102 -1.01 -8.93 2.37
N LYS A 103 -1.20 -10.23 2.62
CA LYS A 103 -2.12 -10.70 3.65
C LYS A 103 -1.57 -10.34 5.02
N LEU A 104 -2.45 -9.84 5.88
CA LEU A 104 -2.18 -9.77 7.31
C LEU A 104 -3.01 -10.89 7.93
N GLU A 105 -2.32 -11.93 8.42
CA GLU A 105 -2.95 -13.04 9.13
C GLU A 105 -3.16 -12.65 10.60
N ASP A 106 -4.20 -13.23 11.21
CA ASP A 106 -4.47 -13.15 12.65
C ASP A 106 -3.56 -14.13 13.42
#